data_AF-A0AAU4MDE7-F1
#
_entry.id   AF-A0AAU4MDE7-F1
#
_cell.length_a   1.000
_cell.length_b   1.000
_cell.length_c   1.000
_cell.angle_alpha   90.00
_cell.angle_beta   90.00
_cell.angle_gamma   90.00
#
_symmetry.space_group_name_H-M   'P 1'
#
loop_
_entity.id
_entity.type
_entity.pdbx_description
1 polymer ?
#
loop_
_entity_poly.entity_id
_entity_poly.type
_entity_poly.pdbx_seq_one_letter_code
_entity_poly.pdbx_strand_id
1 'polypeptide(L)'
;MNHDDLRLVPRTRSAELLAWAAAEGREPVAEGPLRVVLTLLELGGARLHDGWPELTSALLEQLLYERLHLYVQPAPDEDPLAYGAAVLLLIEHQRAVKRLNAKRRERLRAEAEWQGEVAAGLLRRADLVTWPRLYTLLLRADGVDDRDPAAVRAWLDGFRELAQEDRASAYRALEEAGVLDRVDGDGGWGPARMLAIGMATDGGRLLLEDGLTRRSYRNLAGLTALGLPMPPELAGDPADFEAAVVARALELLGGWTVPGLAELLVTQYPDLAPEPGQEEIDAYLATLPAEDAYPQDGFPQDGLPQEQDAGE
;
A
#
# COMPACT_ATOMS: atom_id res chain seq x y z
N MET A 1 -21.41 9.92 15.46
CA MET A 1 -20.33 8.92 15.45
C MET A 1 -21.00 7.57 15.70
N ASN A 2 -20.83 6.62 14.79
CA ASN A 2 -21.47 5.31 14.84
C ASN A 2 -20.53 4.32 15.58
N HIS A 3 -21.05 3.32 16.29
CA HIS A 3 -20.21 2.31 16.97
C HIS A 3 -19.25 1.58 16.02
N ASP A 4 -19.58 1.55 14.73
CA ASP A 4 -18.72 0.97 13.70
C ASP A 4 -17.49 1.81 13.36
N ASP A 5 -17.43 3.09 13.74
CA ASP A 5 -16.24 3.95 13.59
C ASP A 5 -15.08 3.45 14.49
N LEU A 6 -15.38 2.56 15.45
CA LEU A 6 -14.51 2.10 16.52
C LEU A 6 -13.74 0.81 16.23
N ARG A 7 -14.06 0.11 15.13
CA ARG A 7 -13.39 -1.14 14.74
C ARG A 7 -12.00 -0.86 14.19
N LEU A 8 -11.06 -1.81 14.27
CA LEU A 8 -9.73 -1.67 13.66
C LEU A 8 -9.77 -1.34 12.15
N VAL A 9 -10.73 -1.94 11.43
CA VAL A 9 -10.89 -1.77 9.97
C VAL A 9 -11.38 -0.35 9.63
N PRO A 10 -10.71 0.36 8.72
CA PRO A 10 -11.24 1.57 8.09
C PRO A 10 -12.58 1.28 7.42
N ARG A 11 -13.66 1.90 7.90
CA ARG A 11 -14.95 1.80 7.24
C ARG A 11 -15.02 2.85 6.15
N THR A 12 -14.67 2.44 4.94
CA THR A 12 -14.71 3.33 3.80
C THR A 12 -16.16 3.61 3.42
N ARG A 13 -16.50 4.89 3.24
CA ARG A 13 -17.82 5.35 2.76
C ARG A 13 -18.01 5.10 1.25
N SER A 14 -17.46 4.01 0.75
CA SER A 14 -17.45 3.63 -0.67
C SER A 14 -18.86 3.48 -1.21
N ALA A 15 -19.74 2.75 -0.52
CA ALA A 15 -21.14 2.59 -0.91
C ALA A 15 -21.89 3.93 -1.01
N GLU A 16 -21.62 4.87 -0.09
CA GLU A 16 -22.22 6.21 -0.12
C GLU A 16 -21.71 7.03 -1.31
N LEU A 17 -20.40 6.95 -1.60
CA LEU A 17 -19.81 7.65 -2.73
C LEU A 17 -20.32 7.10 -4.07
N LEU A 18 -20.46 5.77 -4.20
CA LEU A 18 -20.99 5.13 -5.40
C LEU A 18 -22.48 5.47 -5.60
N ALA A 19 -23.27 5.48 -4.53
CA ALA A 19 -24.67 5.89 -4.59
C ALA A 19 -24.81 7.36 -5.02
N TRP A 20 -23.96 8.25 -4.49
CA TRP A 20 -23.89 9.64 -4.93
C TRP A 20 -23.50 9.75 -6.40
N ALA A 21 -22.47 9.03 -6.84
CA ALA A 21 -22.00 9.03 -8.22
C ALA A 21 -23.11 8.63 -9.20
N ALA A 22 -23.85 7.57 -8.87
CA ALA A 22 -24.98 7.09 -9.65
C ALA A 22 -26.11 8.12 -9.71
N ALA A 23 -26.44 8.78 -8.59
CA ALA A 23 -27.47 9.82 -8.55
C ALA A 23 -27.10 11.05 -9.39
N GLU A 24 -25.80 11.38 -9.48
CA GLU A 24 -25.27 12.47 -10.30
C GLU A 24 -25.02 12.07 -11.77
N GLY A 25 -25.35 10.83 -12.16
CA GLY A 25 -25.13 10.32 -13.52
C GLY A 25 -23.66 10.29 -13.94
N ARG A 26 -22.75 10.09 -12.97
CA ARG A 26 -21.32 9.97 -13.22
C ARG A 26 -20.97 8.60 -13.80
N GLU A 27 -19.80 8.53 -14.43
CA GLU A 27 -19.24 7.27 -14.91
C GLU A 27 -19.06 6.28 -13.74
N PRO A 28 -19.44 5.00 -13.91
CA PRO A 28 -19.26 4.00 -12.87
C PRO A 28 -17.78 3.81 -12.51
N VAL A 29 -17.49 3.72 -11.21
CA VAL A 29 -16.17 3.39 -10.67
C VAL A 29 -16.25 2.04 -9.97
N ALA A 30 -15.23 1.20 -10.15
CA ALA A 30 -15.15 -0.10 -9.51
C ALA A 30 -15.05 0.04 -7.98
N GLU A 31 -15.87 -0.74 -7.25
CA GLU A 31 -15.95 -0.66 -5.78
C GLU A 31 -14.63 -1.08 -5.11
N GLY A 32 -13.96 -2.12 -5.61
CA GLY A 32 -12.69 -2.62 -5.06
C GLY A 32 -11.62 -1.53 -5.00
N PRO A 33 -11.21 -0.95 -6.14
CA PRO A 33 -10.24 0.14 -6.19
C PRO A 33 -10.64 1.35 -5.33
N LEU A 34 -11.93 1.69 -5.29
CA LEU A 34 -12.43 2.76 -4.43
C LEU A 34 -12.25 2.46 -2.94
N ARG A 35 -12.57 1.23 -2.51
CA ARG A 35 -12.37 0.80 -1.12
C ARG A 35 -10.89 0.81 -0.76
N VAL A 36 -10.00 0.38 -1.65
CA VAL A 36 -8.55 0.45 -1.43
C VAL A 36 -8.12 1.91 -1.23
N VAL A 37 -8.44 2.80 -2.17
CA VAL A 37 -8.04 4.21 -2.14
C VAL A 37 -8.49 4.87 -0.84
N LEU A 38 -9.76 4.71 -0.47
CA LEU A 38 -10.28 5.28 0.78
C LEU A 38 -9.59 4.69 2.02
N THR A 39 -9.29 3.39 2.02
CA THR A 39 -8.59 2.73 3.12
C THR A 39 -7.17 3.26 3.27
N LEU A 40 -6.41 3.34 2.17
CA LEU A 40 -5.02 3.80 2.18
C LEU A 40 -4.91 5.29 2.52
N LEU A 41 -5.86 6.13 2.09
CA LEU A 41 -5.93 7.54 2.49
C LEU A 41 -6.16 7.68 3.99
N GLU A 42 -7.10 6.92 4.56
CA GLU A 42 -7.40 6.95 6.00
C GLU A 42 -6.20 6.48 6.84
N LEU A 43 -5.61 5.33 6.48
CA LEU A 43 -4.43 4.77 7.14
C LEU A 43 -3.17 5.63 6.92
N GLY A 44 -3.09 6.35 5.80
CA GLY A 44 -2.03 7.33 5.52
C GLY A 44 -2.10 8.61 6.33
N GLY A 45 -3.06 8.73 7.25
CA GLY A 45 -3.16 9.90 8.11
C GLY A 45 -3.86 11.09 7.45
N ALA A 46 -4.62 10.88 6.37
CA ALA A 46 -5.46 11.92 5.80
C ALA A 46 -6.38 12.49 6.88
N ARG A 47 -6.47 13.83 6.94
CA ARG A 47 -7.42 14.50 7.82
C ARG A 47 -8.83 14.18 7.36
N LEU A 48 -9.67 13.71 8.27
CA LEU A 48 -11.06 13.41 7.95
C LEU A 48 -11.94 14.63 8.23
N HIS A 49 -12.73 15.04 7.25
CA HIS A 49 -13.79 16.03 7.41
C HIS A 49 -15.14 15.39 7.11
N ASP A 50 -16.06 15.37 8.09
CA ASP A 50 -17.33 14.66 8.01
C ASP A 50 -17.15 13.18 7.59
N GLY A 51 -16.06 12.53 8.01
CA GLY A 51 -15.73 11.15 7.63
C GLY A 51 -15.14 10.96 6.23
N TRP A 52 -14.80 12.03 5.50
CA TRP A 52 -14.12 11.97 4.20
C TRP A 52 -12.67 12.46 4.28
N PRO A 53 -11.70 11.79 3.63
CA PRO A 53 -10.30 12.23 3.65
C PRO A 53 -10.11 13.51 2.83
N GLU A 54 -9.55 14.56 3.42
CA GLU A 54 -9.24 15.81 2.73
C GLU A 54 -8.06 15.63 1.76
N LEU A 55 -8.30 15.84 0.46
CA LEU A 55 -7.29 15.61 -0.57
C LEU A 55 -6.33 16.79 -0.74
N THR A 56 -5.03 16.50 -0.78
CA THR A 56 -3.95 17.43 -1.09
C THR A 56 -3.02 16.79 -2.13
N SER A 57 -2.24 17.60 -2.84
CA SER A 57 -1.27 17.12 -3.83
C SER A 57 -0.29 16.11 -3.22
N ALA A 58 0.32 16.45 -2.08
CA ALA A 58 1.21 15.55 -1.35
C ALA A 58 0.55 14.22 -0.95
N LEU A 59 -0.75 14.24 -0.61
CA LEU A 59 -1.47 13.02 -0.27
C LEU A 59 -1.78 12.16 -1.51
N LEU A 60 -2.00 12.78 -2.67
CA LEU A 60 -2.15 12.05 -3.93
C LEU A 60 -0.84 11.38 -4.33
N GLU A 61 0.28 12.11 -4.24
CA GLU A 61 1.62 11.58 -4.52
C GLU A 61 1.93 10.40 -3.60
N GLN A 62 1.77 10.57 -2.28
CA GLN A 62 1.96 9.50 -1.32
C GLN A 62 1.06 8.28 -1.61
N LEU A 63 -0.20 8.50 -2.00
CA LEU A 63 -1.10 7.39 -2.32
C LEU A 63 -0.70 6.67 -3.61
N LEU A 64 -0.67 7.40 -4.73
CA LEU A 64 -0.61 6.83 -6.09
C LEU A 64 0.81 6.48 -6.51
N TYR A 65 1.80 7.28 -6.10
CA TYR A 65 3.20 7.06 -6.45
C TYR A 65 3.90 6.16 -5.41
N GLU A 66 3.79 6.48 -4.12
CA GLU A 66 4.62 5.83 -3.10
C GLU A 66 4.02 4.54 -2.53
N ARG A 67 2.70 4.46 -2.36
CA ARG A 67 2.09 3.40 -1.53
C ARG A 67 1.28 2.37 -2.27
N LEU A 68 0.55 2.75 -3.31
CA LEU A 68 -0.39 1.84 -3.98
C LEU A 68 0.28 0.54 -4.42
N HIS A 69 1.45 0.66 -5.05
CA HIS A 69 2.21 -0.47 -5.59
C HIS A 69 2.79 -1.40 -4.51
N LEU A 70 2.83 -1.01 -3.24
CA LEU A 70 3.25 -1.91 -2.17
C LEU A 70 2.19 -2.99 -1.87
N TYR A 71 0.93 -2.70 -2.19
CA TYR A 71 -0.21 -3.39 -1.58
C TYR A 71 -1.12 -4.14 -2.55
N VAL A 72 -1.35 -3.58 -3.74
CA VAL A 72 -2.44 -4.06 -4.60
C VAL A 72 -1.92 -4.85 -5.79
N GLN A 73 -2.66 -5.89 -6.17
CA GLN A 73 -2.46 -6.55 -7.46
C GLN A 73 -3.81 -6.66 -8.17
N PRO A 74 -4.09 -5.79 -9.18
CA PRO A 74 -5.35 -5.83 -9.93
C PRO A 74 -5.69 -7.23 -10.42
N ALA A 75 -6.96 -7.59 -10.38
CA ALA A 75 -7.43 -8.81 -11.03
C ALA A 75 -7.13 -8.74 -12.55
N PRO A 76 -7.00 -9.88 -13.26
CA PRO A 76 -6.65 -9.88 -14.68
C PRO A 76 -7.60 -9.05 -15.57
N ASP A 77 -8.86 -8.91 -15.17
CA ASP A 77 -9.91 -8.15 -15.85
C ASP A 77 -10.15 -6.75 -15.24
N GLU A 78 -9.42 -6.37 -14.19
CA GLU A 78 -9.52 -5.05 -13.56
C GLU A 78 -8.51 -4.07 -14.19
N ASP A 79 -9.02 -2.93 -14.66
CA ASP A 79 -8.19 -1.85 -15.19
C ASP A 79 -7.34 -1.20 -14.08
N PRO A 80 -6.00 -1.19 -14.16
CA PRO A 80 -5.15 -0.51 -13.18
C PRO A 80 -5.43 0.99 -13.06
N LEU A 81 -5.99 1.66 -14.08
CA LEU A 81 -6.38 3.07 -14.01
C LEU A 81 -7.58 3.32 -13.08
N ALA A 82 -8.27 2.26 -12.64
CA ALA A 82 -9.42 2.37 -11.74
C ALA A 82 -9.08 3.01 -10.38
N TYR A 83 -7.84 2.92 -9.90
CA TYR A 83 -7.43 3.62 -8.67
C TYR A 83 -7.34 5.13 -8.88
N GLY A 84 -6.84 5.59 -10.04
CA GLY A 84 -6.87 7.00 -10.42
C GLY A 84 -8.31 7.51 -10.57
N ALA A 85 -9.18 6.72 -11.21
CA ALA A 85 -10.60 7.03 -11.35
C ALA A 85 -11.32 7.14 -9.99
N ALA A 86 -10.98 6.29 -9.02
CA ALA A 86 -11.49 6.38 -7.66
C ALA A 86 -11.08 7.69 -6.94
N VAL A 87 -9.85 8.14 -7.12
CA VAL A 87 -9.39 9.45 -6.61
C VAL A 87 -10.16 10.59 -7.28
N LEU A 88 -10.34 10.53 -8.60
CA LEU A 88 -11.10 11.53 -9.35
C LEU A 88 -12.55 11.64 -8.86
N LEU A 89 -13.20 10.52 -8.59
CA LEU A 89 -14.55 10.49 -8.04
C LEU A 89 -14.62 11.21 -6.68
N LEU A 90 -13.63 10.98 -5.81
CA LEU A 90 -13.54 11.65 -4.51
C LEU A 90 -13.31 13.17 -4.65
N ILE A 91 -12.48 13.61 -5.61
CA ILE A 91 -12.27 15.03 -5.92
C ILE A 91 -13.60 15.69 -6.35
N GLU A 92 -14.34 15.04 -7.23
CA GLU A 92 -15.63 15.55 -7.73
C GLU A 92 -16.67 15.62 -6.62
N HIS A 93 -16.71 14.62 -5.73
CA HIS A 93 -17.58 14.64 -4.56
C HIS A 93 -17.23 15.81 -3.63
N GLN A 94 -15.96 16.01 -3.30
CA GLN A 94 -15.52 17.13 -2.46
C GLN A 94 -15.85 18.49 -3.07
N ARG A 95 -15.82 18.60 -4.40
CA ARG A 95 -16.31 19.80 -5.09
C ARG A 95 -17.81 19.97 -4.90
N ALA A 96 -18.60 18.93 -5.12
CA ALA A 96 -20.06 18.96 -5.02
C ALA A 96 -20.53 19.38 -3.61
N VAL A 97 -19.88 18.86 -2.56
CA VAL A 97 -20.16 19.24 -1.17
C VAL A 97 -19.46 20.55 -0.74
N LYS A 98 -18.96 21.34 -1.69
CA LYS A 98 -18.35 22.66 -1.49
C LYS A 98 -17.12 22.68 -0.57
N ARG A 99 -16.42 21.55 -0.43
CA ARG A 99 -15.14 21.44 0.29
C ARG A 99 -13.96 21.86 -0.58
N LEU A 100 -14.13 21.78 -1.90
CA LEU A 100 -13.10 22.14 -2.86
C LEU A 100 -13.51 23.36 -3.69
N ASN A 101 -12.62 24.36 -3.79
CA ASN A 101 -12.81 25.46 -4.74
C ASN A 101 -12.45 25.01 -6.17
N ALA A 102 -12.92 25.75 -7.18
CA ALA A 102 -12.74 25.37 -8.58
C ALA A 102 -11.26 25.26 -9.00
N LYS A 103 -10.40 26.18 -8.54
CA LYS A 103 -8.97 26.18 -8.85
C LYS A 103 -8.25 24.96 -8.27
N ARG A 104 -8.51 24.62 -7.00
CA ARG A 104 -7.92 23.47 -6.31
C ARG A 104 -8.44 22.16 -6.90
N ARG A 105 -9.72 22.10 -7.30
CA ARG A 105 -10.29 20.97 -8.03
C ARG A 105 -9.54 20.71 -9.33
N GLU A 106 -9.37 21.74 -10.16
CA GLU A 106 -8.70 21.59 -11.46
C GLU A 106 -7.28 21.07 -11.30
N ARG A 107 -6.52 21.62 -10.35
CA ARG A 107 -5.17 21.15 -10.05
C ARG A 107 -5.14 19.70 -9.59
N LEU A 108 -5.94 19.33 -8.59
CA LEU A 108 -5.96 17.96 -8.07
C LEU A 108 -6.45 16.95 -9.11
N ARG A 109 -7.37 17.35 -9.99
CA ARG A 109 -7.86 16.53 -11.08
C ARG A 109 -6.73 16.18 -12.06
N ALA A 110 -6.02 17.18 -12.57
CA ALA A 110 -4.90 16.98 -13.48
C ALA A 110 -3.80 16.12 -12.85
N GLU A 111 -3.53 16.32 -11.56
CA GLU A 111 -2.57 15.53 -10.80
C GLU A 111 -3.01 14.08 -10.62
N ALA A 112 -4.30 13.83 -10.31
CA ALA A 112 -4.83 12.48 -10.18
C ALA A 112 -4.90 11.73 -11.53
N GLU A 113 -5.18 12.42 -12.63
CA GLU A 113 -5.13 11.84 -13.98
C GLU A 113 -3.69 11.39 -14.30
N TRP A 114 -2.71 12.29 -14.19
CA TRP A 114 -1.29 11.97 -14.42
C TRP A 114 -0.75 10.88 -13.48
N GLN A 115 -0.95 11.03 -12.17
CA GLN A 115 -0.43 10.06 -11.20
C GLN A 115 -1.16 8.73 -11.28
N GLY A 116 -2.41 8.69 -11.73
CA GLY A 116 -3.13 7.44 -12.01
C GLY A 116 -2.46 6.63 -13.12
N GLU A 117 -2.05 7.29 -14.20
CA GLU A 117 -1.28 6.65 -15.28
C GLU A 117 0.09 6.15 -14.78
N VAL A 118 0.79 6.98 -14.00
CA VAL A 118 2.07 6.57 -13.38
C VAL A 118 1.87 5.35 -12.48
N ALA A 119 0.86 5.36 -11.61
CA ALA A 119 0.55 4.27 -10.70
C ALA A 119 0.28 2.95 -11.45
N ALA A 120 -0.45 3.00 -12.55
CA ALA A 120 -0.68 1.83 -13.41
C ALA A 120 0.64 1.25 -13.95
N GLY A 121 1.62 2.10 -14.30
CA GLY A 121 2.97 1.68 -14.67
C GLY A 121 3.76 1.09 -13.51
N LEU A 122 3.72 1.72 -12.33
CA LEU A 122 4.42 1.23 -11.13
C LEU A 122 3.94 -0.17 -10.71
N LEU A 123 2.66 -0.49 -10.92
CA LEU A 123 2.11 -1.82 -10.65
C LEU A 123 2.72 -2.92 -11.52
N ARG A 124 3.30 -2.61 -12.68
CA ARG A 124 3.95 -3.61 -13.53
C ARG A 124 5.45 -3.71 -13.30
N ARG A 125 6.08 -2.79 -12.57
CA ARG A 125 7.53 -2.81 -12.39
C ARG A 125 8.00 -4.00 -11.56
N ALA A 126 8.92 -4.79 -12.12
CA ALA A 126 9.46 -5.97 -11.47
C ALA A 126 10.26 -5.64 -10.19
N ASP A 127 10.87 -4.45 -10.12
CA ASP A 127 11.67 -3.99 -8.96
C ASP A 127 10.82 -3.38 -7.83
N LEU A 128 9.53 -3.14 -8.07
CA LEU A 128 8.58 -2.57 -7.10
C LEU A 128 7.54 -3.57 -6.60
N VAL A 129 7.73 -4.85 -6.89
CA VAL A 129 6.82 -5.91 -6.43
C VAL A 129 7.10 -6.27 -4.98
N THR A 130 6.05 -6.62 -4.22
CA THR A 130 6.16 -7.23 -2.89
C THR A 130 5.86 -8.73 -2.98
N TRP A 131 6.23 -9.53 -1.99
CA TRP A 131 6.01 -10.99 -2.03
C TRP A 131 4.54 -11.35 -2.27
N PRO A 132 3.54 -10.79 -1.56
CA PRO A 132 2.13 -11.09 -1.85
C PRO A 132 1.74 -10.79 -3.29
N ARG A 133 2.22 -9.67 -3.85
CA ARG A 133 1.93 -9.28 -5.25
C ARG A 133 2.59 -10.24 -6.23
N LEU A 134 3.85 -10.61 -6.03
CA LEU A 134 4.57 -11.54 -6.90
C LEU A 134 3.92 -12.93 -6.89
N TYR A 135 3.62 -13.46 -5.71
CA TYR A 135 2.97 -14.78 -5.60
C TYR A 135 1.54 -14.78 -6.17
N THR A 136 0.82 -13.66 -6.07
CA THR A 136 -0.47 -13.48 -6.76
C THR A 136 -0.32 -13.60 -8.27
N LEU A 137 0.71 -12.99 -8.85
CA LEU A 137 0.98 -13.08 -10.29
C LEU A 137 1.34 -14.50 -10.72
N LEU A 138 2.16 -15.21 -9.94
CA LEU A 138 2.55 -16.60 -10.22
C LEU A 138 1.36 -17.56 -10.16
N LEU A 139 0.54 -17.47 -9.09
CA LEU A 139 -0.68 -18.27 -8.95
C LEU A 139 -1.60 -18.09 -10.16
N ARG A 140 -1.78 -16.85 -10.62
CA ARG A 140 -2.63 -16.54 -11.77
C ARG A 140 -2.02 -16.99 -13.10
N ALA A 141 -0.70 -16.87 -13.26
CA ALA A 141 0.01 -17.36 -14.44
C ALA A 141 -0.13 -18.89 -14.59
N ASP A 142 -0.14 -19.61 -13.48
CA ASP A 142 -0.33 -21.06 -13.43
C ASP A 142 -1.80 -21.50 -13.42
N GLY A 143 -2.74 -20.55 -13.50
CA GLY A 143 -4.17 -20.83 -13.57
C GLY A 143 -4.77 -21.39 -12.28
N VAL A 144 -4.14 -21.12 -11.13
CA VAL A 144 -4.65 -21.52 -9.81
C VAL A 144 -5.90 -20.71 -9.49
N ASP A 145 -6.94 -21.37 -8.96
CA ASP A 145 -8.09 -20.67 -8.39
C ASP A 145 -7.66 -19.94 -7.11
N ASP A 146 -7.40 -18.64 -7.25
CA ASP A 146 -6.95 -17.77 -6.17
C ASP A 146 -8.03 -17.48 -5.11
N ARG A 147 -9.24 -18.03 -5.27
CA ARG A 147 -10.29 -18.00 -4.25
C ARG A 147 -10.42 -19.30 -3.47
N ASP A 148 -9.71 -20.36 -3.87
CA ASP A 148 -9.66 -21.63 -3.12
C ASP A 148 -8.39 -21.71 -2.27
N PRO A 149 -8.48 -21.54 -0.93
CA PRO A 149 -7.32 -21.61 -0.05
C PRO A 149 -6.60 -22.96 -0.08
N ALA A 150 -7.28 -24.05 -0.45
CA ALA A 150 -6.64 -25.35 -0.58
C ALA A 150 -5.80 -25.44 -1.86
N ALA A 151 -6.31 -24.91 -2.99
CA ALA A 151 -5.56 -24.82 -4.24
C ALA A 151 -4.31 -23.95 -4.10
N VAL A 152 -4.44 -22.79 -3.44
CA VAL A 152 -3.30 -21.88 -3.16
C VAL A 152 -2.24 -22.59 -2.32
N ARG A 153 -2.61 -23.28 -1.24
CA ARG A 153 -1.66 -24.04 -0.41
C ARG A 153 -0.98 -25.17 -1.18
N ALA A 154 -1.74 -25.96 -1.93
CA ALA A 154 -1.19 -27.05 -2.73
C ALA A 154 -0.18 -26.54 -3.77
N TRP A 155 -0.44 -25.38 -4.38
CA TRP A 155 0.49 -24.73 -5.28
C TRP A 155 1.75 -24.24 -4.55
N LEU A 156 1.60 -23.60 -3.38
CA LEU A 156 2.74 -23.12 -2.59
C LEU A 156 3.64 -24.28 -2.13
N ASP A 157 3.06 -25.41 -1.72
CA ASP A 157 3.80 -26.63 -1.36
C ASP A 157 4.61 -27.14 -2.57
N GLY A 158 3.99 -27.21 -3.75
CA GLY A 158 4.68 -27.59 -4.98
C GLY A 158 5.79 -26.62 -5.37
N PHE A 159 5.53 -25.31 -5.24
CA PHE A 159 6.48 -24.26 -5.59
C PHE A 159 7.69 -24.24 -4.64
N ARG A 160 7.49 -24.54 -3.35
CA ARG A 160 8.57 -24.68 -2.35
C ARG A 160 9.58 -25.77 -2.70
N GLU A 161 9.13 -26.89 -3.27
CA GLU A 161 9.99 -28.01 -3.63
C GLU A 161 10.86 -27.74 -4.88
N LEU A 162 10.62 -26.64 -5.58
CA LEU A 162 11.43 -26.25 -6.74
C LEU A 162 12.83 -25.78 -6.33
N ALA A 163 13.81 -26.14 -7.16
CA ALA A 163 15.16 -25.58 -7.04
C ALA A 163 15.11 -24.05 -7.17
N GLN A 164 16.07 -23.36 -6.56
CA GLN A 164 16.13 -21.89 -6.60
C GLN A 164 16.18 -21.35 -8.04
N GLU A 165 16.85 -22.06 -8.94
CA GLU A 165 16.99 -21.72 -10.35
C GLU A 165 15.65 -21.83 -11.11
N ASP A 166 14.83 -22.82 -10.76
CA ASP A 166 13.49 -23.01 -11.34
C ASP A 166 12.54 -21.92 -10.83
N ARG A 167 12.59 -21.58 -9.53
CA ARG A 167 11.83 -20.45 -8.97
C ARG A 167 12.21 -19.12 -9.64
N ALA A 168 13.50 -18.84 -9.80
CA ALA A 168 13.97 -17.65 -10.50
C ALA A 168 13.54 -17.63 -11.98
N SER A 169 13.42 -18.80 -12.62
CA SER A 169 12.92 -18.92 -13.98
C SER A 169 11.42 -18.63 -14.06
N ALA A 170 10.62 -19.06 -13.07
CA ALA A 170 9.21 -18.70 -12.98
C ALA A 170 9.02 -17.18 -12.84
N TYR A 171 9.87 -16.51 -12.06
CA TYR A 171 9.81 -15.04 -11.95
C TYR A 171 10.16 -14.34 -13.27
N ARG A 172 11.19 -14.82 -13.99
CA ARG A 172 11.54 -14.32 -15.33
C ARG A 172 10.41 -14.53 -16.34
N ALA A 173 9.70 -15.65 -16.26
CA ALA A 173 8.59 -15.93 -17.16
C ALA A 173 7.48 -14.86 -17.08
N LEU A 174 7.29 -14.20 -15.93
CA LEU A 174 6.37 -13.07 -15.81
C LEU A 174 6.82 -11.84 -16.63
N GLU A 175 8.12 -11.58 -16.71
CA GLU A 175 8.67 -10.52 -17.57
C GLU A 175 8.53 -10.89 -19.05
N GLU A 176 8.86 -12.13 -19.41
CA GLU A 176 8.77 -12.62 -20.79
C GLU A 176 7.32 -12.63 -21.31
N ALA A 177 6.35 -12.88 -20.43
CA ALA A 177 4.93 -12.81 -20.73
C ALA A 177 4.39 -11.37 -20.76
N GLY A 178 5.20 -10.35 -20.43
CA GLY A 178 4.78 -8.95 -20.37
C GLY A 178 3.84 -8.63 -19.20
N VAL A 179 3.79 -9.51 -18.19
CA VAL A 179 3.03 -9.27 -16.94
C VAL A 179 3.78 -8.26 -16.06
N LEU A 180 5.11 -8.40 -16.01
CA LEU A 180 6.00 -7.45 -15.37
C LEU A 180 6.90 -6.76 -16.40
N ASP A 181 7.15 -5.48 -16.18
CA ASP A 181 8.09 -4.68 -16.95
C ASP A 181 9.51 -4.98 -16.44
N ARG A 182 10.38 -5.41 -17.36
CA ARG A 182 11.80 -5.64 -17.09
C ARG A 182 12.49 -4.33 -16.73
N VAL A 183 13.38 -4.40 -15.74
CA VAL A 183 14.24 -3.29 -15.34
C VAL A 183 15.65 -3.57 -15.80
N ASP A 184 16.22 -2.64 -16.55
CA ASP A 184 17.59 -2.76 -17.03
C ASP A 184 18.59 -2.37 -15.93
N GLY A 185 19.68 -3.12 -15.82
CA GLY A 185 20.82 -2.78 -14.96
C GLY A 185 20.71 -3.19 -13.48
N ASP A 186 19.62 -3.85 -13.05
CA ASP A 186 19.42 -4.23 -11.64
C ASP A 186 19.86 -5.67 -11.30
N GLY A 187 20.49 -6.37 -12.25
CA GLY A 187 20.94 -7.75 -12.08
C GLY A 187 19.83 -8.81 -12.17
N GLY A 188 18.58 -8.44 -12.49
CA GLY A 188 17.47 -9.37 -12.69
C GLY A 188 16.98 -10.03 -11.40
N TRP A 189 16.43 -11.24 -11.52
CA TRP A 189 15.92 -12.04 -10.39
C TRP A 189 17.05 -12.71 -9.56
N GLY A 190 18.03 -11.91 -9.17
CA GLY A 190 19.13 -12.32 -8.29
C GLY A 190 18.88 -12.01 -6.80
N PRO A 191 19.84 -12.33 -5.92
CA PRO A 191 19.71 -12.13 -4.47
C PRO A 191 19.37 -10.70 -4.05
N ALA A 192 19.95 -9.69 -4.72
CA ALA A 192 19.68 -8.27 -4.46
C ALA A 192 18.19 -7.92 -4.65
N ARG A 193 17.59 -8.37 -5.75
CA ARG A 193 16.16 -8.14 -6.01
C ARG A 193 15.29 -8.89 -5.00
N MET A 194 15.64 -10.13 -4.64
CA MET A 194 14.89 -10.89 -3.63
C MET A 194 14.90 -10.18 -2.28
N LEU A 195 16.05 -9.63 -1.90
CA LEU A 195 16.19 -8.84 -0.68
C LEU A 195 15.34 -7.56 -0.74
N ALA A 196 15.40 -6.82 -1.85
CA ALA A 196 14.61 -5.60 -2.04
C ALA A 196 13.09 -5.88 -1.95
N ILE A 197 12.61 -6.98 -2.56
CA ILE A 197 11.22 -7.43 -2.45
C ILE A 197 10.86 -7.74 -0.98
N GLY A 198 11.75 -8.42 -0.25
CA GLY A 198 11.57 -8.68 1.18
C GLY A 198 11.47 -7.41 2.01
N MET A 199 12.39 -6.45 1.81
CA MET A 199 12.37 -5.15 2.49
C MET A 199 11.11 -4.34 2.17
N ALA A 200 10.68 -4.33 0.90
CA ALA A 200 9.46 -3.65 0.48
C ALA A 200 8.20 -4.30 1.08
N THR A 201 8.21 -5.63 1.23
CA THR A 201 7.11 -6.39 1.86
C THR A 201 7.00 -6.06 3.34
N ASP A 202 8.10 -6.14 4.09
CA ASP A 202 8.13 -5.81 5.52
C ASP A 202 7.78 -4.32 5.75
N GLY A 203 8.45 -3.40 5.04
CA GLY A 203 8.19 -1.97 5.17
C GLY A 203 6.74 -1.60 4.80
N GLY A 204 6.19 -2.20 3.74
CA GLY A 204 4.79 -2.05 3.39
C GLY A 204 3.85 -2.49 4.51
N ARG A 205 4.09 -3.68 5.09
CA ARG A 205 3.32 -4.24 6.20
C ARG A 205 3.39 -3.33 7.44
N LEU A 206 4.59 -2.92 7.85
CA LEU A 206 4.79 -2.00 8.99
C LEU A 206 4.05 -0.66 8.82
N LEU A 207 4.00 -0.12 7.60
CA LEU A 207 3.23 1.10 7.31
C LEU A 207 1.71 0.91 7.48
N LEU A 208 1.18 -0.28 7.20
CA LEU A 208 -0.23 -0.59 7.49
C LEU A 208 -0.47 -0.75 8.98
N GLU A 209 0.42 -1.44 9.68
CA GLU A 209 0.35 -1.63 11.14
C GLU A 209 0.41 -0.31 11.90
N ASP A 210 1.34 0.58 11.56
CA ASP A 210 1.43 1.94 12.11
C ASP A 210 0.16 2.75 11.80
N GLY A 211 -0.35 2.67 10.56
CA GLY A 211 -1.60 3.32 10.17
C GLY A 211 -2.80 2.86 11.00
N LEU A 212 -2.95 1.55 11.19
CA LEU A 212 -4.01 0.93 12.01
C LEU A 212 -3.87 1.32 13.48
N THR A 213 -2.66 1.34 13.99
CA THR A 213 -2.34 1.75 15.36
C THR A 213 -2.70 3.22 15.60
N ARG A 214 -2.22 4.13 14.75
CA ARG A 214 -2.53 5.58 14.83
C ARG A 214 -4.03 5.85 14.73
N ARG A 215 -4.72 5.12 13.84
CA ARG A 215 -6.17 5.20 13.71
C ARG A 215 -6.87 4.79 15.00
N SER A 216 -6.47 3.68 15.60
CA SER A 216 -7.05 3.18 16.85
C SER A 216 -6.88 4.19 17.99
N TYR A 217 -5.69 4.79 18.15
CA TYR A 217 -5.47 5.84 19.16
C TYR A 217 -6.31 7.10 18.90
N ARG A 218 -6.48 7.52 17.65
CA ARG A 218 -7.35 8.65 17.29
C ARG A 218 -8.80 8.39 17.70
N ASN A 219 -9.27 7.15 17.47
CA ASN A 219 -10.63 6.74 17.83
C ASN A 219 -10.81 6.62 19.35
N LEU A 220 -9.79 6.18 20.10
CA LEU A 220 -9.82 6.15 21.57
C LEU A 220 -9.98 7.54 22.19
N ALA A 221 -9.31 8.55 21.65
CA ALA A 221 -9.50 9.94 22.09
C ALA A 221 -10.96 10.40 21.88
N GLY A 222 -11.56 10.05 20.73
CA GLY A 222 -12.97 10.34 20.44
C GLY A 222 -13.95 9.58 21.34
N LEU A 223 -13.67 8.31 21.63
CA LEU A 223 -14.45 7.47 22.56
C LEU A 223 -14.48 8.05 23.97
N THR A 224 -13.31 8.45 24.47
CA THR A 224 -13.15 9.03 25.80
C THR A 224 -13.93 10.33 25.92
N ALA A 225 -13.90 11.18 24.88
CA ALA A 225 -14.67 12.41 24.82
C ALA A 225 -16.21 12.18 24.83
N LEU A 226 -16.68 11.03 24.34
CA LEU A 226 -18.10 10.67 24.24
C LEU A 226 -18.60 9.78 25.38
N GLY A 227 -17.73 9.35 26.30
CA GLY A 227 -18.09 8.46 27.41
C GLY A 227 -18.53 7.06 26.97
N LEU A 228 -18.11 6.63 25.77
CA LEU A 228 -18.45 5.32 25.20
C LEU A 228 -17.47 4.24 25.67
N PRO A 229 -17.92 2.98 25.82
CA PRO A 229 -17.05 1.90 26.26
C PRO A 229 -15.98 1.60 25.21
N MET A 230 -14.80 1.17 25.69
CA MET A 230 -13.68 0.76 24.85
C MET A 230 -14.03 -0.51 24.06
N PRO A 231 -13.73 -0.59 22.75
CA PRO A 231 -13.89 -1.80 21.97
C PRO A 231 -13.13 -2.98 22.59
N PRO A 232 -13.64 -4.22 22.50
CA PRO A 232 -12.95 -5.41 23.04
C PRO A 232 -11.50 -5.56 22.52
N GLU A 233 -11.30 -5.24 21.23
CA GLU A 233 -10.00 -5.26 20.54
C GLU A 233 -8.97 -4.28 21.14
N LEU A 234 -9.42 -3.23 21.82
CA LEU A 234 -8.59 -2.19 22.43
C LEU A 234 -8.55 -2.29 23.96
N ALA A 235 -9.45 -3.09 24.55
CA ALA A 235 -9.60 -3.26 26.00
C ALA A 235 -8.73 -4.37 26.60
N GLY A 236 -7.97 -5.09 25.76
CA GLY A 236 -7.05 -6.17 26.15
C GLY A 236 -5.66 -5.70 26.56
N ASP A 237 -4.75 -6.66 26.73
CA ASP A 237 -3.32 -6.40 26.92
C ASP A 237 -2.74 -5.73 25.65
N PRO A 238 -1.81 -4.74 25.75
CA PRO A 238 -1.05 -4.23 24.61
C PRO A 238 -0.56 -5.30 23.62
N ALA A 239 -0.13 -6.47 24.10
CA ALA A 239 0.32 -7.55 23.23
C ALA A 239 -0.82 -8.14 22.36
N ASP A 240 -2.03 -8.25 22.90
CA ASP A 240 -3.20 -8.72 22.14
C ASP A 240 -3.62 -7.71 21.09
N PHE A 241 -3.49 -6.41 21.39
CA PHE A 241 -3.77 -5.34 20.44
C PHE A 241 -2.76 -5.33 19.29
N GLU A 242 -1.46 -5.44 19.58
CA GLU A 242 -0.41 -5.54 18.56
C GLU A 242 -0.65 -6.75 17.66
N ALA A 243 -0.96 -7.92 18.23
CA ALA A 243 -1.31 -9.11 17.45
C ALA A 243 -2.54 -8.90 16.56
N ALA A 244 -3.57 -8.20 17.07
CA ALA A 244 -4.77 -7.88 16.28
C ALA A 244 -4.48 -6.90 15.13
N VAL A 245 -3.56 -5.95 15.33
CA VAL A 245 -3.09 -5.02 14.29
C VAL A 245 -2.35 -5.78 13.18
N VAL A 246 -1.41 -6.66 13.55
CA VAL A 246 -0.67 -7.51 12.60
C VAL A 246 -1.62 -8.38 11.79
N ALA A 247 -2.51 -9.12 12.46
CA ALA A 247 -3.50 -9.96 11.79
C ALA A 247 -4.38 -9.14 10.82
N ARG A 248 -4.75 -7.92 11.22
CA ARG A 248 -5.55 -7.03 10.39
C ARG A 248 -4.79 -6.50 9.17
N ALA A 249 -3.51 -6.18 9.32
CA ALA A 249 -2.67 -5.76 8.20
C ALA A 249 -2.55 -6.88 7.15
N LEU A 250 -2.34 -8.12 7.60
CA LEU A 250 -2.30 -9.30 6.73
C LEU A 250 -3.64 -9.57 6.03
N GLU A 251 -4.77 -9.40 6.74
CA GLU A 251 -6.10 -9.52 6.16
C GLU A 251 -6.35 -8.47 5.06
N LEU A 252 -5.92 -7.22 5.28
CA LEU A 252 -6.02 -6.15 4.27
C LEU A 252 -5.17 -6.47 3.03
N LEU A 253 -3.92 -6.90 3.22
CA LEU A 253 -3.05 -7.32 2.13
C LEU A 253 -3.68 -8.46 1.32
N GLY A 254 -4.22 -9.48 1.99
CA GLY A 254 -4.93 -10.58 1.33
C GLY A 254 -6.19 -10.13 0.59
N GLY A 255 -6.91 -9.14 1.11
CA GLY A 255 -8.08 -8.55 0.46
C GLY A 255 -7.76 -7.72 -0.79
N TRP A 256 -6.50 -7.31 -0.98
CA TRP A 256 -6.03 -6.55 -2.15
C TRP A 256 -5.17 -7.39 -3.11
N THR A 257 -4.96 -8.66 -2.77
CA THR A 257 -4.21 -9.65 -3.54
C THR A 257 -5.00 -10.97 -3.59
N VAL A 258 -4.45 -12.03 -3.02
CA VAL A 258 -5.10 -13.34 -2.86
C VAL A 258 -5.52 -13.50 -1.39
N PRO A 259 -6.79 -13.82 -1.09
CA PRO A 259 -7.26 -13.99 0.28
C PRO A 259 -6.40 -14.97 1.10
N GLY A 260 -5.89 -14.51 2.24
CA GLY A 260 -5.06 -15.30 3.15
C GLY A 260 -3.61 -15.54 2.70
N LEU A 261 -3.22 -15.13 1.49
CA LEU A 261 -1.86 -15.38 0.98
C LEU A 261 -0.79 -14.70 1.84
N ALA A 262 -0.98 -13.43 2.20
CA ALA A 262 -0.01 -12.69 3.02
C ALA A 262 0.25 -13.39 4.38
N GLU A 263 -0.81 -13.88 5.02
CA GLU A 263 -0.70 -14.64 6.28
C GLU A 263 0.03 -15.97 6.08
N LEU A 264 -0.27 -16.71 5.00
CA LEU A 264 0.43 -17.95 4.66
C LEU A 264 1.93 -17.73 4.45
N LEU A 265 2.30 -16.69 3.69
CA LEU A 265 3.69 -16.36 3.40
C LEU A 265 4.49 -16.06 4.67
N VAL A 266 3.90 -15.38 5.65
CA VAL A 266 4.57 -15.07 6.93
C VAL A 266 4.61 -16.29 7.87
N THR A 267 3.49 -16.99 8.03
CA THR A 267 3.33 -17.97 9.11
C THR A 267 3.71 -19.41 8.73
N GLN A 268 3.51 -19.78 7.47
CA GLN A 268 3.66 -21.15 6.98
C GLN A 268 4.70 -21.27 5.88
N TYR A 269 4.96 -20.20 5.13
CA TYR A 269 5.91 -20.16 4.01
C TYR A 269 6.98 -19.06 4.09
N PRO A 270 7.63 -18.84 5.25
CA PRO A 270 8.63 -17.77 5.39
C PRO A 270 9.89 -17.99 4.54
N ASP A 271 10.19 -19.23 4.17
CA ASP A 271 11.29 -19.61 3.27
C ASP A 271 11.02 -19.23 1.79
N LEU A 272 9.73 -19.09 1.42
CA LEU A 272 9.32 -18.66 0.09
C LEU A 272 9.28 -17.14 -0.05
N ALA A 273 9.01 -16.44 1.04
CA ALA A 273 8.87 -14.99 1.09
C ALA A 273 9.67 -14.42 2.27
N PRO A 274 11.01 -14.51 2.23
CA PRO A 274 11.83 -14.04 3.33
C PRO A 274 11.70 -12.51 3.48
N GLU A 275 11.43 -12.08 4.70
CA GLU A 275 11.56 -10.69 5.14
C GLU A 275 12.92 -10.57 5.85
N PRO A 276 13.88 -9.78 5.33
CA PRO A 276 15.23 -9.77 5.87
C PRO A 276 15.29 -9.09 7.24
N GLY A 277 16.08 -9.66 8.14
CA GLY A 277 16.46 -9.00 9.38
C GLY A 277 17.52 -7.93 9.16
N GLN A 278 17.85 -7.21 10.24
CA GLN A 278 18.84 -6.14 10.20
C GLN A 278 20.22 -6.63 9.73
N GLU A 279 20.61 -7.86 10.10
CA GLU A 279 21.91 -8.43 9.72
C GLU A 279 22.00 -8.68 8.21
N GLU A 280 20.94 -9.20 7.57
CA GLU A 280 20.91 -9.39 6.12
C GLU A 280 20.91 -8.05 5.36
N ILE A 281 20.20 -7.04 5.89
CA ILE A 281 20.18 -5.68 5.32
C ILE A 281 21.58 -5.06 5.40
N ASP A 282 22.23 -5.11 6.56
CA ASP A 282 23.56 -4.55 6.77
C ASP A 282 24.61 -5.23 5.87
N ALA A 283 24.52 -6.56 5.76
CA ALA A 283 25.39 -7.34 4.88
C ALA A 283 25.23 -6.91 3.41
N TYR A 284 24.01 -6.66 2.95
CA TYR A 284 23.76 -6.19 1.59
C TYR A 284 24.25 -4.76 1.36
N LEU A 285 23.96 -3.84 2.28
CA LEU A 285 24.41 -2.45 2.19
C LEU A 285 25.95 -2.37 2.12
N ALA A 286 26.65 -3.26 2.82
CA ALA A 286 28.11 -3.37 2.76
C ALA A 286 28.64 -3.88 1.39
N THR A 287 27.79 -4.46 0.54
CA THR A 287 28.16 -4.90 -0.83
C THR A 287 27.92 -3.84 -1.89
N LEU A 288 27.18 -2.77 -1.57
CA LEU A 288 26.92 -1.68 -2.51
C LEU A 288 28.19 -0.81 -2.69
N PRO A 289 28.48 -0.34 -3.91
CA PRO A 289 29.55 0.64 -4.13
C PRO A 289 29.29 1.90 -3.29
N ALA A 290 30.34 2.52 -2.74
CA ALA A 290 30.21 3.69 -1.88
C ALA A 290 29.52 4.91 -2.53
N GLU A 291 29.39 4.93 -3.86
CA GLU A 291 28.65 5.95 -4.62
C GLU A 291 27.12 5.76 -4.58
N ASP A 292 26.64 4.54 -4.29
CA ASP A 292 25.21 4.20 -4.17
C ASP A 292 24.73 4.13 -2.70
N ALA A 293 25.66 4.14 -1.75
CA ALA A 293 25.39 4.14 -0.31
C ALA A 293 25.06 5.55 0.21
N TYR A 294 23.90 6.08 -0.20
CA TYR A 294 23.39 7.44 0.09
C TYR A 294 24.24 8.61 -0.46
N PRO A 295 23.63 9.62 -1.11
CA PRO A 295 24.32 10.90 -1.30
C PRO A 295 24.56 11.54 0.08
N GLN A 296 25.81 11.53 0.53
CA GLN A 296 26.28 12.35 1.67
C GLN A 296 26.45 13.84 1.29
N ASP A 297 25.66 14.34 0.33
CA ASP A 297 25.76 15.74 -0.05
C ASP A 297 24.82 16.60 0.80
N GLY A 298 25.49 17.37 1.66
CA GLY A 298 24.95 18.29 2.65
C GLY A 298 23.78 19.14 2.17
N PHE A 299 22.88 19.37 3.13
CA PHE A 299 22.02 20.54 3.13
C PHE A 299 22.82 21.79 2.71
N PRO A 300 22.31 22.63 1.79
CA PRO A 300 22.91 23.94 1.55
C PRO A 300 22.85 24.74 2.85
N GLN A 301 24.02 25.02 3.45
CA GLN A 301 24.16 25.96 4.57
C GLN A 301 24.14 27.42 4.10
N ASP A 302 23.27 27.77 3.15
CA ASP A 302 23.08 29.16 2.75
C ASP A 302 21.75 29.67 3.29
N GLY A 303 21.80 30.41 4.40
CA GLY A 303 20.64 31.19 4.82
C GLY A 303 20.52 31.58 6.29
N LEU A 304 21.51 31.35 7.16
CA LEU A 304 21.50 31.98 8.48
C LEU A 304 22.11 33.39 8.39
N PRO A 305 21.36 34.46 8.72
CA PRO A 305 21.91 35.81 8.77
C PRO A 305 23.04 35.85 9.80
N GLN A 306 24.23 36.27 9.37
CA GLN A 306 25.30 36.60 10.30
C GLN A 306 24.83 37.79 11.16
N GLU A 307 24.78 37.57 12.47
CA GLU A 307 24.70 38.64 13.45
C GLU A 307 25.86 39.60 13.19
N GLN A 308 25.51 40.85 12.84
CA GLN A 308 26.48 41.93 12.82
C GLN A 308 26.86 42.22 14.27
N ASP A 309 28.12 41.93 14.59
CA ASP A 309 28.82 42.47 15.75
C ASP A 309 28.64 44.00 15.76
N ALA A 310 27.83 44.48 16.68
CA ALA A 310 27.86 45.85 17.16
C ALA A 310 28.79 45.87 18.38
N GLY A 311 30.07 46.12 18.15
CA GLY A 311 31.04 46.51 19.17
C GLY A 311 31.61 47.88 18.81
N GLU A 312 31.54 48.81 19.77
CA GLU A 312 32.11 50.18 19.72
C GLU A 312 33.57 50.25 19.24
#